data_AF-A0A2V8GIX5-F1
#
_entry.id   AF-A0A2V8GIX5-F1
#
_cell.length_a   1.000
_cell.length_b   1.000
_cell.length_c   1.000
_cell.angle_alpha   90.00
_cell.angle_beta   90.00
_cell.angle_gamma   90.00
#
_symmetry.space_group_name_H-M   'P 1'
#
loop_
_entity.id
_entity.type
_entity.pdbx_description
1 polymer ?
#
loop_
_entity_poly.entity_id
_entity_poly.type
_entity_poly.pdbx_seq_one_letter_code
_entity_poly.pdbx_strand_id
1 'polypeptide(L)'
;MIRATSLITLERFRGYTTLLAICIWTIWIVDFSVPGPIDRLGKVKGTDFLHFYVTGSLVHEGRWEQLYDARNQFERASTVAPGSPDTVFIPIESPQT
;
A
#
# COMPACT_ATOMS: atom_id res chain seq x y z
N MET A 1 -9.76 -38.63 8.85
CA MET A 1 -8.40 -38.14 9.13
C MET A 1 -7.68 -37.92 7.81
N ILE A 2 -7.44 -36.68 7.40
CA ILE A 2 -6.65 -36.38 6.21
C ILE A 2 -5.18 -36.45 6.62
N ARG A 3 -4.43 -37.41 6.05
CA ARG A 3 -2.99 -37.56 6.28
C ARG A 3 -2.28 -36.63 5.30
N ALA A 4 -1.70 -35.54 5.79
CA ALA A 4 -0.87 -34.65 4.99
C ALA A 4 0.40 -35.40 4.57
N THR A 5 0.39 -35.98 3.37
CA THR A 5 1.58 -36.53 2.75
C THR A 5 2.30 -35.34 2.13
N SER A 6 3.35 -34.82 2.78
CA SER A 6 4.04 -33.64 2.27
C SER A 6 4.69 -33.98 0.93
N LEU A 7 4.16 -33.42 -0.16
CA LEU A 7 4.73 -33.52 -1.50
C LEU A 7 6.05 -32.73 -1.63
N ILE A 8 6.41 -31.92 -0.63
CA ILE A 8 7.58 -31.05 -0.61
C ILE A 8 8.47 -31.36 0.59
N THR A 9 9.76 -31.57 0.34
CA THR A 9 10.80 -31.68 1.38
C THR A 9 11.12 -30.31 1.97
N LEU A 10 11.51 -30.23 3.24
CA LEU A 10 11.91 -28.99 3.90
C LEU A 10 13.03 -28.24 3.14
N GLU A 11 13.99 -28.96 2.57
CA GLU A 11 15.09 -28.39 1.79
C GLU A 11 14.58 -27.64 0.54
N ARG A 12 13.73 -28.29 -0.27
CA ARG A 12 13.05 -27.67 -1.42
C ARG A 12 12.19 -26.47 -1.00
N PHE A 13 11.46 -26.58 0.11
CA PHE A 13 10.66 -25.46 0.63
C PHE A 13 11.52 -24.24 0.95
N ARG A 14 12.68 -24.44 1.60
CA ARG A 14 13.63 -23.37 1.88
C ARG A 14 14.20 -22.78 0.60
N GLY A 15 14.59 -23.61 -0.36
CA GLY A 15 15.06 -23.16 -1.66
C GLY A 15 14.05 -22.25 -2.37
N TYR A 16 12.79 -22.67 -2.45
CA TYR A 16 11.72 -21.89 -3.09
C TYR A 16 11.40 -20.60 -2.34
N THR A 17 11.33 -20.63 -1.01
CA THR A 17 11.04 -19.43 -0.22
C THR A 17 12.20 -18.44 -0.27
N THR A 18 13.46 -18.89 -0.27
CA THR A 18 14.62 -18.02 -0.48
C THR A 18 14.62 -17.39 -1.87
N LEU A 19 14.35 -18.17 -2.93
CA LEU A 19 14.26 -17.63 -4.29
C LEU A 19 13.14 -16.59 -4.40
N LEU A 20 11.95 -16.91 -3.87
CA LEU A 20 10.82 -15.98 -3.84
C LEU A 20 11.16 -14.70 -3.08
N ALA A 21 11.81 -14.81 -1.92
CA ALA A 21 12.24 -13.66 -1.15
C ALA A 21 13.21 -12.77 -1.95
N ILE A 22 14.21 -13.36 -2.61
CA ILE A 22 15.15 -12.62 -3.48
C ILE A 22 14.38 -11.89 -4.59
N CYS A 23 13.43 -12.55 -5.25
CA CYS A 23 12.62 -11.93 -6.30
C CYS A 23 11.81 -10.73 -5.77
N ILE A 24 11.08 -10.91 -4.65
CA ILE A 24 10.25 -9.85 -4.06
C ILE A 24 11.11 -8.66 -3.62
N TRP A 25 12.22 -8.92 -2.93
CA TRP A 25 13.13 -7.85 -2.48
C TRP A 25 13.79 -7.13 -3.66
N THR A 26 14.15 -7.84 -4.71
CA THR A 26 14.73 -7.21 -5.92
C THR A 26 13.72 -6.27 -6.58
N ILE A 27 12.47 -6.71 -6.75
CA ILE A 27 11.40 -5.86 -7.29
C ILE A 27 11.22 -4.61 -6.44
N TRP A 28 11.14 -4.78 -5.11
CA TRP A 28 10.99 -3.65 -4.19
C TRP A 28 12.17 -2.67 -4.27
N ILE A 29 13.42 -3.16 -4.24
CA ILE A 29 14.62 -2.31 -4.34
C ILE A 29 14.62 -1.54 -5.66
N VAL A 30 14.36 -2.22 -6.78
CA VAL A 30 14.34 -1.60 -8.11
C VAL A 30 13.29 -0.49 -8.14
N ASP A 31 12.07 -0.78 -7.71
CA ASP A 31 10.97 0.19 -7.70
C ASP A 31 11.26 1.41 -6.80
N PHE A 32 11.78 1.18 -5.59
CA PHE A 32 12.08 2.24 -4.62
C PHE A 32 13.37 3.02 -4.89
N SER A 33 14.24 2.55 -5.78
CA SER A 33 15.54 3.17 -6.10
C SER A 33 15.45 4.55 -6.78
N VAL A 34 14.29 4.91 -7.34
CA VAL A 34 14.09 6.22 -7.99
C VAL A 34 14.04 7.33 -6.94
N PRO A 35 14.76 8.45 -7.10
CA PRO A 35 14.65 9.57 -6.16
C PRO A 35 13.26 10.22 -6.22
N GLY A 36 12.77 10.66 -5.06
CA GLY A 36 11.48 11.34 -4.94
C GLY A 36 10.34 10.46 -4.42
N PRO A 37 9.14 11.05 -4.28
CA PRO A 37 7.98 10.41 -3.66
C PRO A 37 7.24 9.44 -4.58
N ILE A 38 7.59 9.40 -5.87
CA ILE A 38 6.95 8.57 -6.88
C ILE A 38 7.85 7.39 -7.24
N ASP A 39 7.26 6.20 -7.32
CA ASP A 39 7.93 4.96 -7.69
C ASP A 39 8.13 4.84 -9.22
N ARG A 40 8.74 3.74 -9.69
CA ARG A 40 8.97 3.54 -11.14
C ARG A 40 7.69 3.33 -11.94
N LEU A 41 6.60 2.96 -11.27
CA LEU A 41 5.29 2.70 -11.85
C LEU A 41 4.37 3.93 -11.79
N GLY A 42 4.88 5.08 -11.34
CA GLY A 42 4.11 6.32 -11.25
C GLY A 42 3.18 6.40 -10.03
N LYS A 43 3.32 5.51 -9.04
CA LYS A 43 2.53 5.56 -7.80
C LYS A 43 3.29 6.27 -6.69
N VAL A 44 2.55 6.75 -5.70
CA VAL A 44 3.14 7.28 -4.47
C VAL A 44 3.80 6.14 -3.69
N LYS A 45 5.05 6.34 -3.29
CA LYS A 45 5.71 5.43 -2.36
C LYS A 45 4.98 5.44 -1.03
N GLY A 46 4.45 4.28 -0.65
CA GLY A 46 3.60 4.18 0.54
C GLY A 46 2.21 4.80 0.31
N THR A 47 1.62 4.57 -0.86
CA THR A 47 0.26 4.99 -1.24
C THR A 47 -0.75 4.79 -0.09
N ASP A 48 -0.78 3.64 0.58
CA ASP A 48 -1.70 3.39 1.70
C ASP A 48 -1.45 4.32 2.92
N PHE A 49 -0.19 4.68 3.18
CA PHE A 49 0.14 5.63 4.25
C PHE A 49 -0.36 7.05 3.96
N LEU A 50 -0.41 7.46 2.68
CA LEU A 50 -1.00 8.74 2.29
C LEU A 50 -2.49 8.78 2.63
N HIS A 51 -3.23 7.70 2.35
CA HIS A 51 -4.65 7.62 2.67
C HIS A 51 -4.91 7.64 4.18
N PHE A 52 -4.14 6.89 4.96
CA PHE A 52 -4.22 6.93 6.43
C PHE A 52 -3.88 8.30 6.99
N TYR A 53 -2.84 8.96 6.45
CA TYR A 53 -2.47 10.31 6.87
C TYR A 53 -3.59 11.31 6.59
N VAL A 54 -4.15 11.30 5.37
CA VAL A 54 -5.26 12.19 4.99
C VAL A 54 -6.45 11.98 5.92
N THR A 55 -6.90 10.74 6.06
CA THR A 55 -8.04 10.37 6.90
C THR A 55 -7.81 10.75 8.37
N GLY A 56 -6.63 10.42 8.92
CA GLY A 56 -6.25 10.78 10.28
C GLY A 56 -6.16 12.29 10.50
N SER A 57 -5.70 13.04 9.50
CA SER A 57 -5.65 14.51 9.58
C SER A 57 -7.05 15.14 9.59
N LEU A 58 -8.01 14.58 8.85
CA LEU A 58 -9.41 15.04 8.88
C LEU A 58 -10.05 14.79 10.25
N VAL A 59 -9.80 13.61 10.83
CA VAL A 59 -10.22 13.28 12.21
C VAL A 59 -9.61 14.24 13.22
N HIS A 60 -8.30 14.49 13.11
CA HIS A 60 -7.58 15.40 14.01
C HIS A 60 -8.11 16.84 13.94
N GLU A 61 -8.51 17.30 12.75
CA GLU A 61 -9.11 18.62 12.53
C GLU A 61 -10.61 18.69 12.89
N GLY A 62 -11.22 17.58 13.29
CA GLY A 62 -12.67 17.51 13.57
C GLY A 62 -13.57 17.60 12.34
N ARG A 63 -13.03 17.37 11.13
CA ARG A 63 -13.73 17.40 9.84
C ARG A 63 -14.38 16.05 9.53
N TRP A 64 -15.17 15.55 10.47
CA TRP A 64 -15.78 14.21 10.42
C TRP A 64 -16.68 14.01 9.19
N GLU A 65 -17.31 15.07 8.71
CA GLU A 65 -18.17 15.07 7.54
C GLU A 65 -17.44 14.73 6.23
N GLN A 66 -16.11 14.82 6.23
CA GLN A 66 -15.25 14.60 5.05
C GLN A 66 -14.55 13.24 5.06
N LEU A 67 -14.75 12.47 6.15
CA LEU A 67 -14.12 11.18 6.35
C LEU A 67 -14.47 10.14 5.29
N TYR A 68 -15.59 10.33 4.60
CA TYR A 68 -16.04 9.48 3.49
C TYR A 68 -16.27 10.28 2.19
N ASP A 69 -15.83 11.53 2.15
CA ASP A 69 -15.90 12.35 0.95
C ASP A 69 -14.62 12.16 0.11
N ALA A 70 -14.76 11.36 -0.96
CA ALA A 70 -13.66 11.04 -1.85
C ALA A 70 -13.04 12.29 -2.51
N ARG A 71 -13.84 13.32 -2.80
CA ARG A 71 -13.34 14.55 -3.44
C ARG A 71 -12.51 15.37 -2.46
N ASN A 72 -13.02 15.59 -1.26
CA ASN A 72 -12.29 16.31 -0.21
C ASN A 72 -10.99 15.59 0.17
N GLN A 73 -11.01 14.25 0.24
CA GLN A 73 -9.80 13.46 0.47
C GLN A 73 -8.81 13.55 -0.67
N PHE A 74 -9.27 13.53 -1.93
CA PHE A 74 -8.40 13.72 -3.09
C PHE A 74 -7.75 15.11 -3.11
N GLU A 75 -8.53 16.17 -2.91
CA GLU A 75 -8.01 17.55 -2.85
C GLU A 75 -6.96 17.69 -1.73
N ARG A 76 -7.23 17.12 -0.55
CA ARG A 76 -6.28 17.07 0.56
C ARG A 76 -5.02 16.27 0.22
N ALA A 77 -5.16 15.07 -0.35
CA ALA A 77 -4.05 14.21 -0.76
C ALA A 77 -3.15 14.92 -1.78
N SER A 78 -3.74 15.62 -2.76
CA SER A 78 -3.01 16.39 -3.77
C SER A 78 -2.22 17.57 -3.18
N THR A 79 -2.66 18.11 -2.05
CA THR A 79 -1.94 19.17 -1.33
C THR A 79 -0.75 18.60 -0.55
N VAL A 80 -0.91 17.41 0.04
CA VAL A 80 0.14 16.73 0.83
C VAL A 80 1.20 16.08 -0.05
N ALA A 81 0.78 15.49 -1.17
CA ALA A 81 1.62 14.79 -2.13
C ALA A 81 1.37 15.33 -3.56
N PRO A 82 1.82 16.55 -3.89
CA PRO A 82 1.56 17.16 -5.20
C PRO A 82 2.13 16.38 -6.39
N GLY A 83 3.04 15.42 -6.16
CA GLY A 83 3.54 14.50 -7.18
C GLY A 83 2.57 13.37 -7.56
N SER A 84 1.38 13.28 -6.95
CA SER A 84 0.45 12.16 -7.09
C SER A 84 -0.87 12.52 -7.80
N PRO A 85 -0.84 13.08 -9.03
CA PRO A 85 -2.02 13.70 -9.65
C PRO A 85 -3.20 12.74 -9.84
N ASP A 86 -2.95 11.44 -10.01
CA ASP A 86 -3.97 10.45 -10.33
C ASP A 86 -4.27 9.47 -9.17
N THR A 87 -3.82 9.78 -7.96
CA THR A 87 -4.07 8.90 -6.80
C THR A 87 -5.40 9.24 -6.13
N VAL A 88 -6.43 8.48 -6.47
CA VAL A 88 -7.76 8.58 -5.84
C VAL A 88 -7.97 7.39 -4.91
N PHE A 89 -8.18 7.68 -3.63
CA PHE A 89 -8.62 6.69 -2.66
C PHE A 89 -10.13 6.77 -2.54
N ILE A 90 -10.80 5.66 -2.85
CA ILE A 90 -12.24 5.57 -2.58
C ILE A 90 -12.38 5.01 -1.17
N PRO A 91 -13.04 5.70 -0.24
CA PRO A 91 -13.23 5.22 1.13
C PRO A 91 -14.32 4.13 1.16
N ILE A 92 -14.07 3.00 0.51
CA ILE A 92 -14.95 1.80 0.45
C ILE A 92 -14.53 0.76 1.50
N GLU A 93 -13.85 1.17 2.56
CA GLU A 93 -13.59 0.27 3.67
C GLU A 93 -14.94 -0.08 4.30
N SER A 94 -15.33 -1.36 4.24
CA SER A 94 -16.51 -1.83 4.96
C SER A 94 -16.33 -1.60 6.46
N PRO A 95 -17.40 -1.35 7.23
CA PRO A 95 -17.29 -1.29 8.68
C PRO A 95 -16.53 -2.52 9.21
N GLN A 96 -15.41 -2.29 9.89
CA GLN A 96 -14.70 -3.37 10.58
C GLN A 96 -15.41 -3.60 11.91
N THR A 97 -16.24 -4.64 11.96
CA THR A 97 -16.95 -5.11 13.17
C THR A 97 -16.21 -6.25 13.83
#